data_AF-A0A1W1BXW2-F1
#
_entry.id   AF-A0A1W1BXW2-F1
#
_cell.length_a   1.000
_cell.length_b   1.000
_cell.length_c   1.000
_cell.angle_alpha   90.00
_cell.angle_beta   90.00
_cell.angle_gamma   90.00
#
_symmetry.space_group_name_H-M   'P 1'
#
loop_
_entity.id
_entity.type
_entity.pdbx_description
1 polymer ?
#
loop_
_entity_poly.entity_id
_entity_poly.type
_entity_poly.pdbx_seq_one_letter_code
_entity_poly.pdbx_strand_id
1 'polypeptide(L)'
;MGFMKKVQTTDNLSTAETRLAQADKKHYRQDAIGQTVLVFGGESYQEKFEIWKRSPLHGEFMELFPNFMAMKNFVKDRILDSVFQEELSKKIDAIETEYFSGKISDMQAKEKLDNY
;
A
#
# COMPACT_ATOMS: atom_id res chain seq x y z
N MET A 1 -43.10 31.64 0.31
CA MET A 1 -41.71 31.72 0.80
C MET A 1 -41.43 30.42 1.54
N GLY A 2 -40.46 29.62 1.11
CA GLY A 2 -40.23 28.28 1.66
C GLY A 2 -39.27 27.42 0.84
N PHE A 3 -38.02 27.88 0.78
CA PHE A 3 -36.74 27.18 0.57
C PHE A 3 -36.67 25.84 -0.18
N MET A 4 -36.06 25.94 -1.36
CA MET A 4 -35.09 25.04 -2.01
C MET A 4 -34.62 23.80 -1.22
N LYS A 5 -34.56 22.66 -1.92
CA LYS A 5 -33.27 21.99 -2.21
C LYS A 5 -33.34 21.16 -3.49
N LYS A 6 -32.85 21.73 -4.60
CA LYS A 6 -32.38 20.99 -5.78
C LYS A 6 -30.92 20.58 -5.55
N VAL A 7 -30.49 19.59 -6.34
CA VAL A 7 -29.11 19.12 -6.59
C VAL A 7 -28.70 18.03 -5.59
N GLN A 8 -28.97 16.74 -5.87
CA GLN A 8 -28.27 15.83 -6.80
C GLN A 8 -26.74 15.79 -6.63
N THR A 9 -26.21 14.57 -6.55
CA THR A 9 -24.79 14.17 -6.75
C THR A 9 -23.95 13.99 -5.49
N THR A 10 -24.16 12.87 -4.78
CA THR A 10 -23.06 12.25 -4.01
C THR A 10 -23.23 10.73 -3.88
N ASP A 11 -23.78 10.05 -4.89
CA ASP A 11 -24.07 8.60 -4.82
C ASP A 11 -23.39 7.79 -5.93
N ASN A 12 -22.16 8.16 -6.33
CA ASN A 12 -21.41 7.39 -7.34
C ASN A 12 -19.92 7.18 -7.03
N LEU A 13 -19.39 7.68 -5.91
CA LEU A 13 -18.00 7.40 -5.50
C LEU A 13 -17.93 6.17 -4.57
N SER A 14 -18.82 6.10 -3.57
CA SER A 14 -18.82 5.02 -2.58
C SER A 14 -19.02 3.63 -3.18
N THR A 15 -19.80 3.50 -4.25
CA THR A 15 -20.11 2.20 -4.86
C THR A 15 -18.94 1.63 -5.66
N ALA A 16 -18.08 2.47 -6.25
CA ALA A 16 -16.89 2.02 -6.97
C ALA A 16 -15.78 1.61 -6.01
N GLU A 17 -15.51 2.41 -4.99
CA GLU A 17 -14.51 2.12 -3.95
C GLU A 17 -14.86 0.85 -3.16
N THR A 18 -16.14 0.64 -2.85
CA THR A 18 -16.58 -0.57 -2.13
C THR A 18 -16.49 -1.83 -3.01
N ARG A 19 -16.74 -1.70 -4.32
CA ARG A 19 -16.61 -2.82 -5.28
C ARG A 19 -15.15 -3.15 -5.58
N LEU A 20 -14.28 -2.13 -5.65
CA LEU A 20 -12.83 -2.31 -5.75
C LEU A 20 -12.32 -3.02 -4.49
N ALA A 21 -12.66 -2.54 -3.29
CA ALA A 21 -12.30 -3.22 -2.04
C ALA A 21 -12.80 -4.68 -1.96
N GLN A 22 -13.97 -5.00 -2.54
CA GLN A 22 -14.45 -6.39 -2.67
C GLN A 22 -13.75 -7.20 -3.77
N ALA A 23 -13.30 -6.57 -4.85
CA ALA A 23 -12.47 -7.22 -5.87
C ALA A 23 -11.05 -7.47 -5.34
N ASP A 24 -10.50 -6.52 -4.60
CA ASP A 24 -9.21 -6.58 -3.93
C ASP A 24 -9.16 -7.68 -2.85
N LYS A 25 -10.31 -8.04 -2.26
CA LYS A 25 -10.43 -9.26 -1.41
C LYS A 25 -10.02 -10.55 -2.09
N LYS A 26 -9.99 -10.62 -3.42
CA LYS A 26 -9.44 -11.79 -4.12
C LYS A 26 -7.92 -11.85 -4.05
N HIS A 27 -7.26 -10.70 -3.86
CA HIS A 27 -5.82 -10.56 -3.69
C HIS A 27 -5.38 -10.65 -2.23
N TYR A 28 -6.30 -10.52 -1.27
CA TYR A 28 -6.01 -10.78 0.14
C TYR A 28 -6.19 -12.25 0.46
N ARG A 29 -5.11 -12.95 0.80
CA ARG A 29 -5.16 -14.27 1.43
C ARG A 29 -4.86 -14.17 2.91
N GLN A 30 -5.33 -15.13 3.69
CA GLN A 30 -4.83 -15.32 5.05
C GLN A 30 -3.76 -16.41 5.02
N ASP A 31 -2.60 -16.12 5.58
CA ASP A 31 -1.56 -17.12 5.79
C ASP A 31 -1.98 -18.13 6.86
N ALA A 32 -1.22 -19.21 7.05
CA ALA A 32 -1.52 -20.31 7.97
C ALA A 32 -1.70 -19.87 9.44
N ILE A 33 -1.19 -18.69 9.78
CA ILE A 33 -1.29 -18.04 11.10
C ILE A 33 -2.40 -16.96 11.18
N GLY A 34 -3.27 -16.85 10.15
CA GLY A 34 -4.41 -15.93 10.10
C GLY A 34 -4.08 -14.49 9.70
N GLN A 35 -2.82 -14.22 9.35
CA GLN A 35 -2.35 -12.90 8.92
C GLN A 35 -2.76 -12.61 7.47
N THR A 36 -3.28 -11.42 7.19
CA THR A 36 -3.58 -10.98 5.82
C THR A 36 -2.30 -10.78 5.04
N VAL A 37 -2.20 -11.43 3.87
CA VAL A 37 -1.11 -11.33 2.91
C VAL A 37 -1.66 -10.96 1.54
N LEU A 38 -0.86 -10.22 0.77
CA LEU A 38 -1.19 -9.73 -0.55
C LEU A 38 -0.68 -10.70 -1.61
N VAL A 39 -1.55 -11.18 -2.48
CA VAL A 39 -1.25 -12.13 -3.54
C VAL A 39 -1.65 -11.52 -4.87
N PHE A 40 -0.67 -11.34 -5.74
CA PHE A 40 -0.88 -10.81 -7.08
C PHE A 40 -1.08 -11.97 -8.08
N GLY A 41 -2.18 -11.94 -8.82
CA GLY A 41 -2.59 -12.94 -9.79
C GLY A 41 -2.09 -12.67 -11.22
N GLY A 42 -0.82 -12.28 -11.39
CA GLY A 42 -0.22 -12.03 -12.70
C GLY A 42 -0.55 -10.67 -13.31
N GLU A 43 -1.00 -9.71 -12.51
CA GLU A 43 -1.25 -8.33 -12.92
C GLU A 43 0.05 -7.58 -13.29
N SER A 44 -0.09 -6.47 -14.00
CA SER A 44 1.03 -5.59 -14.33
C SER A 44 1.61 -4.96 -13.06
N TYR A 45 2.90 -4.62 -13.06
CA TYR A 45 3.56 -4.02 -11.88
C TYR A 45 2.82 -2.77 -11.34
N GLN A 46 2.32 -1.91 -12.23
CA GLN A 46 1.53 -0.73 -11.86
C GLN A 46 0.23 -1.10 -11.12
N GLU A 47 -0.45 -2.16 -11.55
CA GLU A 47 -1.67 -2.63 -10.89
C GLU A 47 -1.36 -3.21 -9.51
N LYS A 48 -0.28 -4.01 -9.40
CA LYS A 48 0.21 -4.51 -8.11
C LYS A 48 0.50 -3.38 -7.13
N PHE A 49 1.11 -2.31 -7.62
CA PHE A 49 1.42 -1.13 -6.82
C PHE A 49 0.15 -0.39 -6.35
N GLU A 50 -0.80 -0.14 -7.25
CA GLU A 50 -2.07 0.49 -6.89
C GLU A 50 -2.84 -0.34 -5.84
N ILE A 51 -2.86 -1.67 -5.99
CA ILE A 51 -3.45 -2.59 -5.02
C ILE A 51 -2.72 -2.49 -3.67
N TRP A 52 -1.37 -2.49 -3.69
CA TRP A 52 -0.56 -2.31 -2.48
C TRP A 52 -0.88 -1.01 -1.76
N LYS A 53 -0.89 0.13 -2.47
CA LYS A 53 -1.14 1.46 -1.91
C LYS A 53 -2.54 1.60 -1.31
N ARG A 54 -3.53 0.95 -1.93
CA ARG A 54 -4.91 0.90 -1.42
C ARG A 54 -5.11 -0.12 -0.30
N SER A 55 -4.14 -1.01 -0.09
CA SER A 55 -4.25 -2.05 0.92
C SER A 55 -4.05 -1.50 2.34
N PRO A 56 -4.72 -2.09 3.34
CA PRO A 56 -4.44 -1.76 4.74
C PRO A 56 -3.00 -2.11 5.15
N LEU A 57 -2.35 -3.03 4.43
CA LEU A 57 -0.96 -3.42 4.67
C LEU A 57 0.02 -2.27 4.42
N HIS A 58 -0.30 -1.35 3.50
CA HIS A 58 0.50 -0.15 3.29
C HIS A 58 0.48 0.77 4.51
N GLY A 59 -0.68 0.89 5.18
CA GLY A 59 -0.79 1.62 6.44
C GLY A 59 0.12 1.02 7.52
N GLU A 60 -0.01 -0.29 7.76
CA GLU A 60 0.83 -1.02 8.73
C GLU A 60 2.33 -0.91 8.37
N PHE A 61 2.67 -0.97 7.08
CA PHE A 61 4.03 -0.79 6.60
C PHE A 61 4.61 0.59 6.94
N MET A 62 3.81 1.64 6.80
CA MET A 62 4.24 3.01 7.12
C MET A 62 4.37 3.24 8.63
N GLU A 63 3.65 2.49 9.47
CA GLU A 63 3.81 2.51 10.93
C GLU A 63 5.15 1.92 11.40
N LEU A 64 5.79 1.07 10.58
CA LEU A 64 7.10 0.49 10.89
C LEU A 64 8.25 1.47 10.67
N PHE A 65 8.05 2.59 9.96
CA PHE A 65 9.08 3.60 9.77
C PHE A 65 9.49 4.24 11.11
N PRO A 66 10.79 4.51 11.38
CA PRO A 66 11.97 4.38 10.49
C PRO A 66 12.70 3.03 10.59
N ASN A 67 12.06 1.97 11.07
CA ASN A 67 12.70 0.66 11.18
C ASN A 67 12.69 -0.07 9.82
N PHE A 68 13.64 0.27 8.96
CA PHE A 68 13.79 -0.30 7.62
C PHE A 68 13.94 -1.82 7.60
N MET A 69 14.55 -2.41 8.64
CA MET A 69 14.65 -3.87 8.78
C MET A 69 13.27 -4.50 9.03
N ALA A 70 12.45 -3.91 9.90
CA ALA A 70 11.08 -4.36 10.14
C ALA A 70 10.21 -4.18 8.88
N MET A 71 10.39 -3.07 8.14
CA MET A 71 9.70 -2.82 6.87
C MET A 71 10.02 -3.89 5.82
N LYS A 72 11.30 -4.25 5.64
CA LYS A 72 11.72 -5.31 4.72
C LYS A 72 11.13 -6.67 5.10
N ASN A 73 11.16 -7.00 6.40
CA ASN A 73 10.55 -8.24 6.90
C ASN A 73 9.04 -8.25 6.66
N PHE A 74 8.36 -7.13 6.91
CA PHE A 74 6.92 -7.00 6.66
C PHE A 74 6.58 -7.25 5.19
N VAL A 75 7.34 -6.69 4.25
CA VAL A 75 7.14 -6.93 2.81
C VAL A 75 7.30 -8.43 2.48
N LYS A 76 8.30 -9.08 3.07
CA LYS A 76 8.57 -10.50 2.85
C LYS A 76 7.49 -11.43 3.42
N ASP A 77 6.95 -11.09 4.59
CA ASP A 77 5.90 -11.86 5.25
C ASP A 77 4.50 -11.57 4.70
N ARG A 78 4.24 -10.33 4.26
CA ARG A 78 2.89 -9.86 3.91
C ARG A 78 2.61 -9.77 2.42
N ILE A 79 3.59 -9.99 1.54
CA ILE A 79 3.38 -9.99 0.09
C ILE A 79 3.84 -11.34 -0.44
N LEU A 80 2.98 -12.11 -1.11
CA LEU A 80 3.33 -13.39 -1.75
C LEU A 80 3.61 -13.20 -3.24
N ASP A 81 4.56 -12.34 -3.57
CA ASP A 81 5.06 -12.10 -4.92
C ASP A 81 6.53 -11.73 -4.87
N SER A 82 7.40 -12.66 -5.26
CA SER A 82 8.85 -12.50 -5.11
C SER A 82 9.41 -11.33 -5.94
N VAL A 83 8.81 -11.03 -7.09
CA VAL A 83 9.24 -9.92 -7.95
C VAL A 83 8.94 -8.58 -7.28
N PHE A 84 7.72 -8.41 -6.76
CA PHE A 84 7.32 -7.21 -6.06
C PHE A 84 8.04 -7.05 -4.72
N GLN A 85 8.24 -8.16 -3.99
CA GLN A 85 9.06 -8.16 -2.77
C GLN A 85 10.47 -7.63 -3.03
N GLU A 86 11.13 -8.10 -4.11
CA GLU A 86 12.48 -7.71 -4.46
C GLU A 86 12.55 -6.22 -4.82
N GLU A 87 11.64 -5.74 -5.68
CA GLU A 87 11.61 -4.34 -6.11
C GLU A 87 11.31 -3.38 -4.95
N LEU A 88 10.33 -3.72 -4.10
CA LEU A 88 10.01 -2.92 -2.93
C LEU A 88 11.15 -2.95 -1.90
N SER A 89 11.79 -4.10 -1.69
CA SER A 89 12.96 -4.21 -0.79
C SER A 89 14.14 -3.36 -1.28
N LYS A 90 14.47 -3.41 -2.58
CA LYS A 90 15.50 -2.54 -3.19
C LYS A 90 15.20 -1.07 -2.98
N LYS A 91 13.93 -0.66 -3.09
CA LYS A 91 13.53 0.71 -2.82
C LYS A 91 13.75 1.08 -1.36
N ILE A 92 13.37 0.21 -0.43
CA ILE A 92 13.60 0.41 1.00
C ILE A 92 15.10 0.56 1.27
N ASP A 93 15.96 -0.31 0.73
CA ASP A 93 17.43 -0.22 0.86
C ASP A 93 18.00 1.09 0.29
N ALA A 94 17.48 1.56 -0.84
CA ALA A 94 17.90 2.83 -1.44
C ALA A 94 17.53 4.02 -0.54
N ILE A 95 16.30 4.06 -0.03
CA ILE A 95 15.82 5.11 0.88
C ILE A 95 16.55 5.03 2.21
N GLU A 96 16.76 3.83 2.76
CA GLU A 96 17.54 3.58 3.97
C GLU A 96 18.95 4.17 3.85
N THR A 97 19.61 3.91 2.72
CA THR A 97 20.95 4.46 2.43
C THR A 97 20.95 5.99 2.34
N GLU A 98 19.99 6.58 1.62
CA GLU A 98 19.84 8.03 1.52
C GLU A 98 19.54 8.67 2.89
N TYR A 99 18.71 8.02 3.70
CA TYR A 99 18.30 8.48 5.02
C TYR A 99 19.46 8.45 6.01
N PHE A 100 20.15 7.30 6.15
CA PHE A 100 21.29 7.17 7.06
C PHE A 100 22.52 7.99 6.64
N SER A 101 22.65 8.29 5.34
CA SER A 101 23.68 9.23 4.86
C SER A 101 23.32 10.70 5.08
N GLY A 102 22.13 11.01 5.59
CA GLY A 102 21.65 12.36 5.81
C GLY A 102 21.31 13.12 4.53
N LYS A 103 21.20 12.43 3.39
CA LYS A 103 20.83 13.04 2.10
C LYS A 103 19.35 13.43 2.05
N ILE A 104 18.50 12.69 2.77
CA ILE A 104 17.07 12.95 2.87
C ILE A 104 16.62 12.99 4.33
N SER A 105 15.66 13.85 4.63
CA SER A 105 15.05 13.96 5.97
C SER A 105 13.96 12.91 6.21
N ASP A 106 13.52 12.72 7.45
CA ASP A 106 12.40 11.82 7.80
C ASP A 106 11.16 12.00 6.91
N MET A 107 10.76 13.25 6.70
CA MET A 107 9.60 13.60 5.88
C MET A 107 9.81 13.17 4.41
N GLN A 108 10.99 13.41 3.85
CA GLN A 108 11.32 13.01 2.49
C GLN A 108 11.42 11.50 2.34
N ALA A 109 11.93 10.79 3.35
CA ALA A 109 11.99 9.33 3.35
C ALA A 109 10.58 8.72 3.37
N LYS A 110 9.69 9.25 4.23
CA LYS A 110 8.27 8.85 4.26
C LYS A 110 7.56 9.14 2.95
N GLU A 111 7.74 10.33 2.37
CA GLU A 111 7.13 10.66 1.08
C GLU A 111 7.65 9.74 -0.04
N LYS A 112 8.94 9.39 -0.04
CA LYS A 112 9.51 8.44 -1.03
C LYS A 112 9.01 7.00 -0.85
N LEU A 113 8.63 6.61 0.36
CA LEU A 113 8.03 5.31 0.66
C LEU A 113 6.54 5.27 0.28
N ASP A 114 5.81 6.37 0.48
CA ASP A 114 4.37 6.51 0.18
C ASP A 114 4.09 6.74 -1.32
N ASN A 115 4.93 7.53 -1.99
CA ASN A 115 4.88 7.79 -3.43
C ASN A 115 5.76 6.82 -4.24
N TYR A 116 5.86 5.57 -3.78
CA TYR A 116 6.38 4.54 -4.66
C TYR A 116 5.48 4.34 -5.90
#